data_AF-A0A815W602-F1
#
_entry.id   AF-A0A815W602-F1
#
_cell.length_a   1.000
_cell.length_b   1.000
_cell.length_c   1.000
_cell.angle_alpha   90.00
_cell.angle_beta   90.00
_cell.angle_gamma   90.00
#
_symmetry.space_group_name_H-M   'P 1'
#
loop_
_entity.id
_entity.type
_entity.pdbx_description
1 polymer ?
#
loop_
_entity_poly.entity_id
_entity_poly.type
_entity_poly.pdbx_seq_one_letter_code
_entity_poly.pdbx_strand_id
1 'polypeptide(L)'
;MVKFAEDDRIEQTNVQKRRMKQMEHKKAADVLLEEHRRQLAFDKQRDVDERAQAEHLDLKRKQFIKEERIKLLREHAHCLLGYLPKGVIRDEKDLDYLDNDFKNEFQRGRANMRLPGGWDN
;
A
#
# COMPACT_ATOMS: atom_id res chain seq x y z
N MET A 1 -75.73 -10.46 19.18
CA MET A 1 -75.15 -10.67 17.84
C MET A 1 -74.44 -9.45 17.27
N VAL A 2 -74.99 -8.22 17.37
CA VAL A 2 -74.37 -7.01 16.80
C VAL A 2 -72.95 -6.74 17.33
N LYS A 3 -72.74 -6.87 18.64
CA LYS A 3 -71.44 -6.63 19.29
C LYS A 3 -70.29 -7.50 18.74
N PHE A 4 -70.55 -8.78 18.45
CA PHE A 4 -69.53 -9.69 17.91
C PHE A 4 -69.12 -9.32 16.47
N ALA A 5 -70.04 -8.84 15.65
CA ALA A 5 -69.73 -8.42 14.27
C ALA A 5 -68.93 -7.10 14.24
N GLU A 6 -69.10 -6.25 15.24
CA GLU A 6 -68.29 -5.04 15.42
C GLU A 6 -66.89 -5.38 15.91
N ASP A 7 -66.78 -6.28 16.90
CA ASP A 7 -65.49 -6.74 17.43
C ASP A 7 -64.65 -7.46 16.35
N ASP A 8 -65.25 -8.32 15.53
CA ASP A 8 -64.57 -9.02 14.41
C ASP A 8 -64.01 -8.03 13.36
N ARG A 9 -64.75 -6.96 13.06
CA ARG A 9 -64.27 -5.91 12.14
C ARG A 9 -63.08 -5.15 12.71
N ILE A 10 -63.10 -4.89 14.02
CA ILE A 10 -62.00 -4.23 14.71
C ILE A 10 -60.75 -5.12 14.75
N GLU A 11 -60.90 -6.42 14.99
CA GLU A 11 -59.77 -7.36 14.94
C GLU A 11 -59.15 -7.47 13.54
N GLN A 12 -59.97 -7.60 12.49
CA GLN A 12 -59.46 -7.66 11.11
C GLN A 12 -58.64 -6.42 10.74
N THR A 13 -59.13 -5.23 11.09
CA THR A 13 -58.42 -3.97 10.82
C THR A 13 -57.13 -3.85 11.65
N ASN A 14 -57.13 -4.33 12.89
CA ASN A 14 -55.93 -4.34 13.74
C ASN A 14 -54.86 -5.30 13.22
N VAL A 15 -55.25 -6.49 12.74
CA VAL A 15 -54.32 -7.46 12.12
C VAL A 15 -53.69 -6.88 10.86
N GLN A 16 -54.49 -6.25 9.99
CA GLN A 16 -53.99 -5.59 8.79
C GLN A 16 -53.01 -4.45 9.12
N LYS A 17 -53.35 -3.58 10.09
CA LYS A 17 -52.45 -2.51 10.55
C LYS A 17 -51.13 -3.03 11.10
N ARG A 18 -51.16 -4.11 11.89
CA ARG A 18 -49.94 -4.74 12.43
C ARG A 18 -49.07 -5.30 11.30
N ARG A 19 -49.67 -5.97 10.32
CA ARG A 19 -48.95 -6.51 9.15
C ARG A 19 -48.29 -5.40 8.33
N MET A 20 -48.99 -4.29 8.09
CA MET A 20 -48.45 -3.13 7.38
C MET A 20 -47.23 -2.53 8.10
N LYS A 21 -47.35 -2.25 9.41
CA LYS A 21 -46.23 -1.71 10.20
C LYS A 21 -45.00 -2.60 10.20
N GLN A 22 -45.20 -3.93 10.29
CA GLN A 22 -44.09 -4.88 10.22
C GLN A 22 -43.43 -4.89 8.84
N MET A 23 -44.20 -4.79 7.75
CA MET A 23 -43.65 -4.71 6.41
C MET A 23 -42.88 -3.40 6.18
N GLU A 24 -43.39 -2.28 6.69
CA GLU A 24 -42.70 -0.98 6.62
C GLU A 24 -41.39 -1.00 7.41
N HIS A 25 -41.40 -1.54 8.63
CA HIS A 25 -40.18 -1.69 9.44
C HIS A 25 -39.15 -2.60 8.76
N LYS A 26 -39.59 -3.73 8.18
CA LYS A 26 -38.69 -4.63 7.42
C LYS A 26 -38.06 -3.90 6.24
N LYS A 27 -38.86 -3.20 5.43
CA LYS A 27 -38.36 -2.39 4.31
C LYS A 27 -37.35 -1.32 4.78
N ALA A 28 -37.64 -0.62 5.87
CA ALA A 28 -36.73 0.38 6.42
C ALA A 28 -35.39 -0.26 6.87
N ALA A 29 -35.45 -1.42 7.53
CA ALA A 29 -34.25 -2.16 7.93
C ALA A 29 -33.44 -2.65 6.72
N ASP A 30 -34.11 -3.13 5.66
CA ASP A 30 -33.45 -3.58 4.43
C ASP A 30 -32.73 -2.42 3.73
N VAL A 31 -33.35 -1.23 3.66
CA VAL A 31 -32.72 -0.02 3.10
C VAL A 31 -31.46 0.34 3.87
N LEU A 32 -31.52 0.37 5.21
CA LEU A 32 -30.36 0.68 6.05
C LEU A 32 -29.23 -0.36 5.87
N LEU A 33 -29.59 -1.63 5.73
CA LEU A 33 -28.62 -2.69 5.49
C LEU A 33 -27.95 -2.55 4.12
N GLU A 34 -28.70 -2.19 3.08
CA GLU A 34 -28.15 -1.93 1.75
C GLU A 34 -27.23 -0.71 1.74
N GLU A 35 -27.62 0.39 2.38
CA GLU A 35 -26.79 1.59 2.51
C GLU A 35 -25.47 1.27 3.20
N HIS A 36 -25.52 0.55 4.33
CA HIS A 36 -24.32 0.14 5.05
C HIS A 36 -23.42 -0.77 4.21
N ARG A 37 -23.99 -1.71 3.45
CA ARG A 37 -23.22 -2.55 2.51
C ARG A 37 -22.54 -1.72 1.42
N ARG A 38 -23.23 -0.72 0.87
CA ARG A 38 -22.65 0.18 -0.14
C ARG A 38 -21.52 1.02 0.44
N GLN A 39 -21.69 1.57 1.64
CA GLN A 39 -20.64 2.32 2.35
C GLN A 39 -19.40 1.46 2.58
N LEU A 40 -19.58 0.25 3.12
CA LEU A 40 -18.47 -0.68 3.35
C LEU A 40 -17.75 -1.07 2.04
N ALA A 41 -18.49 -1.26 0.95
CA ALA A 41 -17.89 -1.56 -0.34
C ALA A 41 -17.09 -0.36 -0.88
N PHE A 42 -17.63 0.85 -0.74
CA PHE A 42 -16.97 2.09 -1.15
C PHE A 42 -15.68 2.34 -0.35
N ASP A 43 -15.73 2.20 0.98
CA ASP A 43 -14.55 2.39 1.84
C ASP A 43 -13.48 1.34 1.54
N LYS A 44 -13.85 0.07 1.34
CA LYS A 44 -12.89 -0.97 0.93
C LYS A 44 -12.23 -0.65 -0.40
N GLN A 45 -12.99 -0.16 -1.38
CA GLN A 45 -12.44 0.21 -2.68
C GLN A 45 -11.47 1.38 -2.53
N ARG A 46 -11.84 2.41 -1.76
CA ARG A 46 -10.97 3.55 -1.47
C ARG A 46 -9.67 3.12 -0.81
N ASP A 47 -9.74 2.27 0.22
CA ASP A 47 -8.56 1.78 0.92
C ASP A 47 -7.61 1.01 0.00
N VAL A 48 -8.14 0.20 -0.92
CA VAL A 48 -7.34 -0.53 -1.91
C VAL A 48 -6.67 0.44 -2.90
N ASP A 49 -7.41 1.42 -3.39
CA ASP A 49 -6.90 2.41 -4.34
C ASP A 49 -5.82 3.30 -3.70
N GLU A 50 -6.02 3.74 -2.45
CA GLU A 50 -5.03 4.50 -1.69
C GLU A 50 -3.74 3.71 -1.46
N ARG A 51 -3.84 2.42 -1.10
CA ARG A 51 -2.66 1.55 -0.95
C ARG A 51 -1.92 1.39 -2.26
N ALA A 52 -2.64 1.14 -3.36
CA ALA A 52 -2.02 1.01 -4.68
C ALA A 52 -1.31 2.30 -5.12
N GLN A 53 -1.91 3.46 -4.85
CA GLN A 53 -1.29 4.75 -5.12
C GLN A 53 -0.04 4.98 -4.27
N ALA A 54 -0.09 4.67 -2.98
CA ALA A 54 1.06 4.79 -2.08
C ALA A 54 2.22 3.89 -2.53
N GLU A 55 1.94 2.63 -2.86
CA GLU A 55 2.94 1.69 -3.38
C GLU A 55 3.59 2.21 -4.67
N HIS A 56 2.79 2.75 -5.59
CA HIS A 56 3.28 3.31 -6.84
C HIS A 56 4.15 4.55 -6.62
N LEU A 57 3.79 5.44 -5.70
CA LEU A 57 4.61 6.60 -5.32
C LEU A 57 5.92 6.17 -4.68
N ASP A 58 5.91 5.16 -3.81
CA ASP A 58 7.12 4.60 -3.19
C ASP A 58 8.05 3.96 -4.22
N LEU A 59 7.50 3.24 -5.20
CA LEU A 59 8.28 2.68 -6.31
C LEU A 59 8.94 3.79 -7.14
N LYS A 60 8.20 4.84 -7.48
CA LYS A 60 8.73 6.02 -8.18
C LYS A 60 9.82 6.71 -7.38
N ARG A 61 9.61 6.90 -6.08
CA ARG A 61 10.61 7.49 -5.17
C ARG A 61 11.89 6.65 -5.15
N LYS A 62 11.75 5.33 -5.03
CA LYS A 62 12.90 4.40 -5.05
C LYS A 62 13.63 4.42 -6.40
N GLN A 63 12.92 4.60 -7.52
CA GLN A 63 13.53 4.76 -8.85
C GLN A 63 14.33 6.06 -8.91
N PHE A 64 13.74 7.20 -8.54
CA PHE A 64 14.44 8.48 -8.48
C PHE A 64 15.72 8.43 -7.62
N ILE A 65 15.63 7.84 -6.42
CA ILE A 65 16.80 7.68 -5.54
C ILE A 65 17.88 6.80 -6.20
N LYS A 66 17.49 5.74 -6.90
CA LYS A 66 18.45 4.88 -7.61
C LYS A 66 19.15 5.63 -8.74
N GLU A 67 18.41 6.40 -9.53
CA GLU A 67 18.94 7.22 -10.63
C GLU A 67 19.92 8.27 -10.11
N GLU A 68 19.53 9.06 -9.12
CA GLU A 68 20.40 10.07 -8.50
C GLU A 68 21.63 9.44 -7.84
N ARG A 69 21.47 8.26 -7.23
CA ARG A 69 22.63 7.53 -6.69
C ARG A 69 23.62 7.15 -7.79
N ILE A 70 23.16 6.63 -8.94
CA ILE A 70 24.05 6.27 -10.04
C ILE A 70 24.75 7.50 -10.59
N LYS A 71 24.02 8.62 -10.70
CA LYS A 71 24.59 9.91 -11.13
C LYS A 71 25.70 10.38 -10.18
N LEU A 72 25.46 10.39 -8.88
CA LEU A 72 26.45 10.73 -7.86
C LEU A 72 27.67 9.80 -7.89
N LEU A 73 27.45 8.51 -8.08
CA LEU A 73 28.54 7.54 -8.23
C LEU A 73 29.39 7.85 -9.47
N ARG A 74 28.78 8.16 -10.61
CA ARG A 74 29.53 8.53 -11.82
C ARG A 74 30.37 9.79 -11.62
N GLU A 75 29.80 10.80 -10.97
CA GLU A 75 30.45 12.09 -10.78
C GLU A 75 31.60 12.03 -9.76
N HIS A 76 31.47 11.22 -8.71
CA HIS A 76 32.37 11.30 -7.55
C HIS A 76 33.12 10.02 -7.21
N ALA A 77 32.79 8.87 -7.80
CA ALA A 77 33.43 7.61 -7.40
C ALA A 77 34.94 7.62 -7.62
N HIS A 78 35.43 8.21 -8.71
CA HIS A 78 36.87 8.30 -8.97
C HIS A 78 37.60 9.13 -7.91
N CYS A 79 37.06 10.30 -7.52
CA CYS A 79 37.65 11.15 -6.48
C CYS A 79 37.60 10.53 -5.08
N LEU A 80 36.65 9.63 -4.84
CA LEU A 80 36.42 8.98 -3.54
C LEU A 80 37.01 7.56 -3.48
N LEU A 81 37.76 7.14 -4.50
CA LEU A 81 38.37 5.84 -4.53
C LEU A 81 39.35 5.69 -3.34
N GLY A 82 39.18 4.63 -2.55
CA GLY A 82 39.93 4.39 -1.31
C GLY A 82 39.31 5.00 -0.05
N TYR A 83 38.39 5.98 -0.18
CA TYR A 83 37.65 6.60 0.92
C TYR A 83 36.16 6.26 0.92
N LEU A 84 35.72 5.40 0.00
CA LEU A 84 34.33 5.02 -0.14
C LEU A 84 33.89 4.08 1.00
N PRO A 85 32.85 4.43 1.78
CA PRO A 85 32.34 3.55 2.83
C PRO A 85 31.89 2.18 2.33
N LYS A 86 31.98 1.17 3.19
CA LYS A 86 31.46 -0.17 2.92
C LYS A 86 29.95 -0.06 2.63
N GLY A 87 29.48 -0.72 1.56
CA GLY A 87 28.07 -0.77 1.16
C GLY A 87 27.60 0.33 0.20
N VAL A 88 28.46 1.29 -0.16
CA VAL A 88 28.11 2.29 -1.20
C VAL A 88 27.96 1.64 -2.57
N ILE A 89 28.86 0.71 -2.92
CA ILE A 89 28.71 -0.18 -4.08
C ILE A 89 28.06 -1.45 -3.56
N ARG A 90 26.83 -1.72 -3.99
CA ARG A 90 26.00 -2.82 -3.47
C ARG A 90 26.20 -4.08 -4.28
N ASP A 91 26.03 -3.96 -5.59
CA ASP A 91 26.05 -5.10 -6.52
C ASP A 91 27.06 -4.87 -7.65
N GLU A 92 27.41 -5.95 -8.36
CA GLU A 92 28.26 -5.87 -9.56
C GLU A 92 27.65 -4.98 -10.65
N LYS A 93 26.31 -4.91 -10.70
CA LYS A 93 25.58 -4.00 -11.61
C LYS A 93 25.90 -2.53 -11.35
N ASP A 94 26.20 -2.14 -10.11
CA ASP A 94 26.61 -0.76 -9.82
C ASP A 94 27.96 -0.42 -10.45
N LEU A 95 28.85 -1.42 -10.52
CA LEU A 95 30.15 -1.26 -11.18
C LEU A 95 29.97 -1.06 -12.68
N ASP A 96 29.00 -1.71 -13.31
CA ASP A 96 28.75 -1.58 -14.76
C ASP A 96 28.48 -0.15 -15.22
N TYR A 97 27.96 0.71 -14.33
CA TYR A 97 27.73 2.12 -14.62
C TYR A 97 28.96 3.03 -14.48
N LEU A 98 30.09 2.47 -14.05
CA LEU A 98 31.36 3.16 -13.80
C LEU A 98 32.43 2.74 -14.80
N ASP A 99 33.46 3.58 -14.95
CA ASP A 99 34.53 3.38 -15.90
C ASP A 99 35.43 2.18 -15.56
N ASN A 100 36.07 1.60 -16.58
CA ASN A 100 36.92 0.42 -16.41
C ASN A 100 38.13 0.68 -15.52
N ASP A 101 38.66 1.90 -15.52
CA ASP A 101 39.76 2.30 -14.64
C ASP A 101 39.34 2.23 -13.17
N PHE A 102 38.17 2.78 -12.85
CA PHE A 102 37.58 2.66 -11.52
C PHE A 102 37.35 1.19 -11.12
N LYS A 103 36.79 0.36 -12.02
CA LYS A 103 36.57 -1.07 -11.76
C LYS A 103 37.87 -1.79 -11.41
N ASN A 104 38.92 -1.57 -12.19
CA ASN A 104 40.22 -2.20 -12.00
C ASN A 104 40.85 -1.81 -10.65
N GLU A 105 40.83 -0.52 -10.30
CA GLU A 105 41.39 -0.05 -9.04
C GLU A 105 40.54 -0.46 -7.84
N PHE A 106 39.21 -0.41 -7.96
CA PHE A 106 38.30 -0.89 -6.91
C PHE A 106 38.47 -2.39 -6.64
N GLN A 107 38.67 -3.22 -7.68
CA GLN A 107 38.95 -4.65 -7.53
C GLN A 107 40.32 -4.92 -6.91
N ARG A 108 41.36 -4.18 -7.28
CA ARG A 108 42.69 -4.23 -6.63
C ARG A 108 42.59 -3.84 -5.15
N GLY A 109 41.84 -2.78 -4.84
CA GLY A 109 41.56 -2.33 -3.48
C GLY A 109 40.78 -3.37 -2.66
N ARG A 110 39.74 -4.00 -3.23
CA ARG A 110 39.02 -5.12 -2.58
C ARG A 110 39.90 -6.34 -2.33
N ALA A 111 40.82 -6.66 -3.24
CA ALA A 111 41.78 -7.74 -3.06
C ALA A 111 42.70 -7.47 -1.86
N ASN A 112 43.16 -6.21 -1.70
CA ASN A 112 43.93 -5.77 -0.54
C ASN A 112 43.09 -5.67 0.75
N MET A 113 41.79 -5.41 0.65
CA MET A 113 40.84 -5.37 1.77
C MET A 113 40.55 -6.75 2.39
N ARG A 114 40.87 -7.84 1.67
CA ARG A 114 40.69 -9.24 2.09
C ARG A 114 41.90 -9.82 2.83
N LEU A 115 42.96 -9.03 3.00
CA LEU A 115 44.14 -9.37 3.81
C LEU A 115 43.88 -9.04 5.30
N PRO A 116 44.45 -9.80 6.26
CA PRO A 116 44.26 -9.54 7.67
C PRO A 116 45.00 -8.23 8.04
N GLY A 117 44.24 -7.14 8.15
CA GLY A 117 44.76 -5.78 8.41
C GLY A 117 44.04 -4.63 7.67
N GLY A 118 43.03 -4.91 6.85
CA GLY A 118 42.29 -3.87 6.12
C GLY A 118 41.22 -3.16 6.97
N TRP A 119 41.45 -1.87 7.26
CA TRP A 119 40.55 -0.86 7.87
C TRP A 119 39.25 -1.43 8.48
N ASP A 120 39.41 -2.00 9.68
CA ASP A 120 38.34 -2.07 10.67
C ASP A 120 38.33 -0.73 11.42
N ASN A 121 37.34 0.09 11.09
CA ASN A 121 36.71 1.05 11.98
C ASN A 121 35.22 1.07 11.65
#